data_AF-A0A3N7JSQ0-F1
#
_entry.id   AF-A0A3N7JSQ0-F1
#
_cell.length_a   1.000
_cell.length_b   1.000
_cell.length_c   1.000
_cell.angle_alpha   90.00
_cell.angle_beta   90.00
_cell.angle_gamma   90.00
#
_symmetry.space_group_name_H-M   'P 1'
#
loop_
_entity.id
_entity.type
_entity.pdbx_description
1 polymer ?
#
loop_
_entity_poly.entity_id
_entity_poly.type
_entity_poly.pdbx_seq_one_letter_code
_entity_poly.pdbx_strand_id
1 'polypeptide(L)'
;MPIGGLFADLELGVGAVNLPDGFFAASSAIQIEVIADWQREFETLRLRAMVRLYRDLAAALPQCSDAEKLERFRVTCQSLELDCPEDMPALLAKYE
;
A
#
# COMPACT_ATOMS: atom_id res chain seq x y z
N MET A 1 -0.53 -14.79 -17.49
CA MET A 1 0.59 -15.61 -16.97
C MET A 1 1.13 -14.96 -15.71
N PRO A 2 1.48 -15.70 -14.66
CA PRO A 2 2.08 -15.11 -13.47
C PRO A 2 3.46 -14.55 -13.84
N ILE A 3 3.73 -13.30 -13.47
CA ILE A 3 5.05 -12.72 -13.62
C ILE A 3 5.85 -13.16 -12.39
N GLY A 4 6.69 -14.18 -12.56
CA GLY A 4 7.78 -14.43 -11.62
C GLY A 4 8.73 -13.24 -11.67
N GLY A 5 9.05 -12.66 -10.52
CA GLY A 5 9.89 -11.46 -10.48
C GLY A 5 9.66 -10.54 -9.28
N LEU A 6 8.55 -10.66 -8.56
CA LEU A 6 8.33 -9.90 -7.33
C LEU A 6 8.98 -10.61 -6.14
N PHE A 7 9.98 -9.97 -5.55
CA PHE A 7 10.63 -10.40 -4.32
C PHE A 7 10.27 -9.42 -3.21
N ALA A 8 9.97 -9.93 -2.03
CA ALA A 8 9.70 -9.12 -0.85
C ALA A 8 10.50 -9.69 0.33
N ASP A 9 11.22 -8.81 1.01
CA ASP A 9 11.74 -9.06 2.34
C ASP A 9 10.77 -8.43 3.34
N LEU A 10 10.03 -9.30 4.04
CA LEU A 10 8.99 -8.87 4.98
C LEU A 10 9.56 -8.39 6.31
N GLU A 11 10.81 -8.74 6.63
CA GLU A 11 11.48 -8.28 7.86
C GLU A 11 11.96 -6.84 7.70
N LEU A 12 12.47 -6.51 6.50
CA LEU A 12 12.96 -5.17 6.18
C LEU A 12 11.91 -4.26 5.52
N GLY A 13 10.77 -4.81 5.10
CA GLY A 13 9.71 -4.04 4.43
C GLY A 13 10.12 -3.55 3.03
N VAL A 14 11.02 -4.27 2.35
CA VAL A 14 11.52 -3.89 1.03
C VAL A 14 11.08 -4.86 -0.06
N GLY A 15 10.86 -4.33 -1.26
CA GLY A 15 10.50 -5.10 -2.44
C GLY A 15 11.48 -4.88 -3.58
N ALA A 16 11.66 -5.89 -4.42
CA ALA A 16 12.41 -5.79 -5.65
C ALA A 16 11.63 -6.46 -6.79
N VAL A 17 11.78 -5.91 -8.00
CA VAL A 17 11.19 -6.47 -9.21
C VAL A 17 12.31 -6.90 -10.15
N ASN A 18 12.37 -8.18 -10.47
CA ASN A 18 13.23 -8.72 -11.52
C ASN A 18 12.38 -9.14 -12.71
N LEU A 19 12.49 -8.41 -13.82
CA LEU A 19 11.68 -8.67 -15.01
C LEU A 19 12.48 -9.48 -16.04
N PRO A 20 11.82 -10.40 -16.78
CA PRO A 20 12.50 -11.19 -17.80
C PRO A 20 12.91 -10.31 -19.00
N ASP A 21 13.93 -10.75 -19.75
CA ASP A 21 14.43 -10.05 -20.94
C ASP A 21 13.33 -9.68 -21.95
N GLY A 22 12.28 -10.49 -22.05
CA GLY A 22 11.12 -10.21 -22.90
C GLY A 22 10.39 -8.89 -22.57
N PHE A 23 10.40 -8.46 -21.31
CA PHE A 23 9.88 -7.14 -20.92
C PHE A 23 10.76 -6.02 -21.49
N PHE A 24 12.07 -6.15 -21.35
CA PHE A 24 13.03 -5.15 -21.84
C PHE A 24 13.14 -5.12 -23.36
N ALA A 25 12.82 -6.23 -24.03
CA ALA A 25 12.72 -6.31 -25.48
C ALA A 25 11.43 -5.67 -26.05
N ALA A 26 10.42 -5.41 -25.22
CA ALA A 26 9.19 -4.73 -25.63
C ALA A 26 9.45 -3.23 -25.91
N SER A 27 8.55 -2.57 -26.64
CA SER A 27 8.66 -1.13 -26.86
C SER A 27 8.50 -0.35 -25.56
N SER A 28 9.17 0.80 -25.44
CA SER A 28 9.11 1.63 -24.23
C SER A 28 7.68 2.06 -23.87
N ALA A 29 6.81 2.26 -24.87
CA ALA A 29 5.39 2.55 -24.63
C ALA A 29 4.70 1.39 -23.89
N ILE A 30 4.93 0.14 -24.30
CA ILE A 30 4.37 -1.03 -23.62
C ILE A 30 4.95 -1.17 -22.21
N GLN A 31 6.25 -0.94 -22.04
CA GLN A 31 6.89 -1.00 -20.71
C GLN A 31 6.26 0.02 -19.73
N ILE A 32 6.04 1.25 -20.18
CA ILE A 32 5.42 2.32 -19.37
C ILE A 32 3.99 1.95 -18.96
N GLU A 33 3.16 1.50 -19.90
CA GLU A 33 1.77 1.12 -19.61
C GLU A 33 1.70 -0.04 -18.61
N VAL A 34 2.56 -1.05 -18.78
CA VAL A 34 2.63 -2.19 -17.86
C VAL A 34 3.07 -1.76 -16.46
N ILE A 35 4.08 -0.88 -16.34
CA ILE A 35 4.50 -0.35 -15.04
C ILE A 35 3.38 0.47 -14.40
N ALA A 36 2.68 1.30 -15.18
CA ALA A 36 1.57 2.11 -14.69
C ALA A 36 0.41 1.24 -14.17
N ASP A 37 0.08 0.15 -14.86
CA ASP A 37 -0.89 -0.84 -14.40
C ASP A 37 -0.49 -1.44 -13.06
N TRP A 38 0.76 -1.88 -12.91
CA TRP A 38 1.24 -2.44 -11.65
C TRP A 38 1.26 -1.41 -10.53
N GLN A 39 1.66 -0.17 -10.78
CA GLN A 39 1.61 0.90 -9.78
C GLN A 39 0.19 1.10 -9.25
N ARG A 40 -0.83 1.07 -10.12
CA ARG A 40 -2.24 1.18 -9.71
C ARG A 40 -2.70 0.01 -8.83
N GLU A 41 -2.32 -1.21 -9.21
CA GLU A 41 -2.66 -2.41 -8.44
C GLU A 41 -1.91 -2.46 -7.09
N PHE A 42 -0.62 -2.12 -7.07
CA PHE A 42 0.16 -2.05 -5.83
C PHE A 42 -0.35 -0.95 -4.91
N GLU A 43 -0.76 0.20 -5.44
CA GLU A 43 -1.38 1.25 -4.65
C GLU A 43 -2.69 0.76 -4.00
N THR A 44 -3.51 0.01 -4.75
CA THR A 44 -4.72 -0.61 -4.20
C THR A 44 -4.39 -1.56 -3.04
N LEU A 45 -3.35 -2.38 -3.18
CA LEU A 45 -2.90 -3.28 -2.11
C LEU A 45 -2.33 -2.51 -0.91
N ARG A 46 -1.55 -1.45 -1.15
CA ARG A 46 -1.01 -0.56 -0.10
C ARG A 46 -2.14 0.06 0.71
N LEU A 47 -3.15 0.62 0.06
CA LEU A 47 -4.30 1.23 0.72
C LEU A 47 -5.08 0.21 1.57
N ARG A 48 -5.21 -1.05 1.13
CA ARG A 48 -5.80 -2.13 1.95
C ARG A 48 -4.96 -2.43 3.19
N ALA A 49 -3.64 -2.45 3.06
CA ALA A 49 -2.75 -2.64 4.20
C ALA A 49 -2.86 -1.47 5.20
N MET A 50 -2.99 -0.22 4.71
CA MET A 50 -3.22 0.96 5.54
C MET A 50 -4.55 0.89 6.30
N VAL A 51 -5.64 0.46 5.65
CA VAL A 51 -6.93 0.19 6.32
C VAL A 51 -6.77 -0.83 7.44
N ARG A 52 -6.03 -1.91 7.19
CA ARG A 52 -5.79 -2.95 8.21
C ARG A 52 -4.99 -2.39 9.39
N LEU A 53 -3.93 -1.64 9.13
CA LEU A 53 -3.15 -0.96 10.17
C LEU A 53 -4.02 -0.03 11.02
N TYR A 54 -4.90 0.76 10.39
CA TYR A 54 -5.85 1.60 11.13
C TYR A 54 -6.77 0.76 12.02
N ARG A 55 -7.33 -0.34 11.50
CA ARG A 55 -8.24 -1.22 12.24
C ARG A 55 -7.56 -1.86 13.45
N ASP A 56 -6.32 -2.32 13.28
CA ASP A 56 -5.54 -2.92 14.36
C ASP A 56 -5.25 -1.87 15.47
N LEU A 57 -4.90 -0.63 15.09
CA LEU A 57 -4.71 0.48 16.02
C LEU A 57 -6.00 0.87 16.73
N ALA A 58 -7.11 0.98 16.00
CA ALA A 58 -8.41 1.35 16.54
C ALA A 58 -8.94 0.30 17.53
N ALA A 59 -8.72 -0.98 17.25
CA ALA A 59 -9.09 -2.08 18.13
C ALA A 59 -8.33 -2.05 19.47
N ALA A 60 -7.09 -1.55 19.47
CA ALA A 60 -6.31 -1.35 20.69
C ALA A 60 -6.74 -0.13 21.53
N LEU A 61 -7.64 0.72 21.01
CA LEU A 61 -8.08 1.97 21.62
C LEU A 61 -9.62 2.09 21.68
N PRO A 62 -10.33 1.12 22.28
CA PRO A 62 -11.81 1.08 22.24
C PRO A 62 -12.48 2.27 22.93
N GLN A 63 -11.80 2.89 23.91
CA GLN A 63 -12.29 4.03 24.68
C GLN A 63 -12.14 5.40 23.98
N CYS A 64 -11.37 5.46 22.89
CA CYS A 64 -11.17 6.70 22.14
C CYS A 64 -12.30 6.94 21.14
N SER A 65 -12.59 8.22 20.88
CA SER A 65 -13.45 8.62 19.77
C SER A 65 -12.78 8.34 18.41
N ASP A 66 -13.58 8.29 17.35
CA ASP A 66 -13.05 8.00 16.00
C ASP A 66 -12.12 9.10 15.48
N ALA A 67 -12.36 10.35 15.87
CA ALA A 67 -11.47 11.47 15.59
C ALA A 67 -10.10 11.29 16.27
N GLU A 68 -10.07 10.87 17.54
CA GLU A 68 -8.82 10.61 18.26
C GLU A 68 -8.08 9.39 17.70
N LYS A 69 -8.80 8.34 17.31
CA LYS A 69 -8.20 7.17 16.63
C LYS A 69 -7.55 7.56 15.31
N LEU A 70 -8.23 8.39 14.51
CA LEU A 70 -7.71 8.88 13.25
C LEU A 70 -6.47 9.76 13.44
N GLU A 71 -6.47 10.62 14.45
CA GLU A 71 -5.29 11.44 14.74
C GLU A 71 -4.10 10.59 15.19
N ARG A 72 -4.32 9.61 16.08
CA ARG A 72 -3.28 8.66 16.49
C ARG A 72 -2.74 7.84 15.33
N PHE A 73 -3.60 7.47 14.38
CA PHE A 73 -3.18 6.80 13.15
C PHE A 73 -2.26 7.68 12.31
N ARG A 74 -2.59 8.97 12.10
CA ARG A 74 -1.72 9.91 11.37
C ARG A 74 -0.35 10.06 12.03
N VAL A 75 -0.33 10.22 13.34
CA VAL A 75 0.93 10.28 14.12
C VAL A 75 1.73 8.98 13.97
N THR A 76 1.05 7.83 13.98
CA THR A 76 1.70 6.52 13.76
C THR A 76 2.32 6.43 12.37
N CYS A 77 1.59 6.85 11.33
CA CYS A 77 2.11 6.90 9.96
C CYS A 77 3.37 7.77 9.88
N GLN A 78 3.33 8.96 10.49
CA GLN A 78 4.49 9.85 10.54
C GLN A 78 5.69 9.20 11.25
N SER A 79 5.47 8.52 12.38
CA SER A 79 6.55 7.85 13.12
C SER A 79 7.18 6.67 12.38
N LEU A 80 6.41 6.04 11.50
CA LEU A 80 6.83 4.92 10.66
C LEU A 80 7.29 5.36 9.27
N GLU A 81 7.34 6.67 9.02
CA GLU A 81 7.68 7.27 7.71
C GLU A 81 6.79 6.74 6.56
N LEU A 82 5.52 6.46 6.87
CA LEU A 82 4.52 6.00 5.91
C LEU A 82 3.71 7.18 5.37
N ASP A 83 3.51 7.19 4.05
CA ASP A 83 2.59 8.13 3.40
C ASP A 83 1.14 7.83 3.79
N CYS A 84 0.65 8.60 4.77
CA CYS A 84 -0.72 8.50 5.26
C CYS A 84 -1.71 8.95 4.19
N PRO A 85 -2.75 8.16 3.88
CA PRO A 85 -3.82 8.61 2.99
C PRO A 85 -4.54 9.84 3.54
N GLU A 86 -4.83 10.82 2.69
CA GLU A 86 -5.52 12.05 3.08
C GLU A 86 -6.96 11.78 3.55
N ASP A 87 -7.69 10.93 2.82
CA ASP A 87 -9.08 10.58 3.11
C ASP A 87 -9.22 9.13 3.59
N MET A 88 -8.73 8.88 4.80
CA MET A 88 -8.89 7.59 5.46
C MET A 88 -10.36 7.20 5.68
N PRO A 89 -11.29 8.09 6.08
CA PRO A 89 -12.71 7.74 6.21
C PRO A 89 -13.33 7.19 4.92
N ALA A 90 -13.06 7.79 3.76
CA ALA A 90 -13.56 7.26 2.48
C ALA A 90 -12.96 5.88 2.16
N LEU A 91 -11.68 5.67 2.48
CA LEU A 91 -11.04 4.36 2.31
C LEU A 91 -11.64 3.30 3.22
N LEU A 92 -11.96 3.63 4.47
CA LEU A 92 -12.62 2.69 5.39
C LEU A 92 -13.97 2.23 4.85
N ALA A 93 -14.79 3.18 4.36
CA ALA A 93 -16.08 2.87 3.73
C ALA A 93 -15.94 2.02 2.45
N LYS A 94 -14.88 2.25 1.66
CA LYS A 94 -14.61 1.49 0.43
C LYS A 94 -14.22 0.03 0.70
N TYR A 95 -13.59 -0.25 1.84
CA TYR A 95 -13.06 -1.56 2.22
C TYR A 95 -13.78 -2.19 3.42
N GLU A 96 -15.04 -1.80 3.66
CA GLU A 96 -15.95 -2.44 4.64
C GLU A 96 -16.10 -3.94 4.41
#